data_AF-A0A7C2P9A1-F1
#
_entry.id   AF-A0A7C2P9A1-F1
#
_cell.length_a   1.000
_cell.length_b   1.000
_cell.length_c   1.000
_cell.angle_alpha   90.00
_cell.angle_beta   90.00
_cell.angle_gamma   90.00
#
_symmetry.space_group_name_H-M   'P 1'
#
loop_
_entity.id
_entity.type
_entity.pdbx_description
1 polymer ?
#
loop_
_entity_poly.entity_id
_entity_poly.type
_entity_poly.pdbx_seq_one_letter_code
_entity_poly.pdbx_strand_id
1 'polypeptide(L)'
;MQRKHYRIVERSGGGHGDLYELEQEDYIDVVDAETGEVVLTFESQHRASLEGGVWANWSHTGVRRVELGEDGMSVRVFRYGFDEPENVRIPTQPDRS
;
A
#
# COMPACT_ATOMS: atom_id res chain seq x y z
N MET A 1 11.74 -17.59 17.74
CA MET A 1 11.12 -16.47 16.99
C MET A 1 11.20 -16.83 15.52
N GLN A 2 10.05 -17.01 14.83
CA GLN A 2 10.06 -17.15 13.37
C GLN A 2 10.59 -15.84 12.77
N ARG A 3 11.59 -15.95 11.90
CA ARG A 3 12.12 -14.82 11.15
C ARG A 3 11.03 -14.40 10.17
N LYS A 4 10.51 -13.18 10.29
CA LYS A 4 9.55 -12.66 9.31
C LYS A 4 10.30 -12.50 7.98
N HIS A 5 9.96 -13.34 7.00
CA HIS A 5 10.56 -13.32 5.66
C HIS A 5 10.21 -12.05 4.88
N TYR A 6 9.13 -11.36 5.26
CA TYR A 6 8.66 -10.16 4.59
C TYR A 6 8.49 -9.00 5.56
N ARG A 7 8.61 -7.79 5.02
CA ARG A 7 8.27 -6.53 5.71
C ARG A 7 7.40 -5.67 4.81
N ILE A 8 6.56 -4.85 5.44
CA ILE A 8 5.72 -3.87 4.75
C ILE A 8 6.44 -2.52 4.79
N VAL A 9 6.51 -1.85 3.66
CA VAL A 9 7.16 -0.55 3.49
C VAL A 9 6.18 0.39 2.80
N GLU A 10 5.91 1.53 3.42
CA GLU A 10 5.13 2.60 2.80
C GLU A 10 6.09 3.54 2.05
N ARG A 11 5.70 3.92 0.84
CA ARG A 11 6.47 4.81 -0.03
C ARG A 11 5.53 5.78 -0.68
N SER A 12 5.74 7.07 -0.44
CA SER A 12 5.00 8.10 -1.16
C SER A 12 5.44 8.21 -2.61
N GLY A 13 4.45 8.28 -3.49
CA GLY A 13 4.63 8.60 -4.90
C GLY A 13 4.70 10.10 -5.14
N GLY A 14 4.53 10.47 -6.40
CA GLY A 14 4.46 11.88 -6.79
C GLY A 14 3.13 12.49 -6.36
N GLY A 15 3.20 13.70 -5.80
CA GLY A 15 2.04 14.59 -5.77
C GLY A 15 1.84 15.19 -7.15
N HIS A 16 0.61 15.12 -7.65
CA HIS A 16 0.12 15.79 -8.84
C HIS A 16 -0.98 16.77 -8.44
N GLY A 17 -1.39 17.63 -9.38
CA GLY A 17 -2.40 18.65 -9.15
C GLY A 17 -1.90 20.05 -9.50
N ASP A 18 -2.73 21.03 -9.20
CA ASP A 18 -2.48 22.45 -9.45
C ASP A 18 -2.58 23.28 -8.15
N LEU A 19 -2.78 24.59 -8.26
CA LEU A 19 -2.89 25.46 -7.08
C LEU A 19 -4.11 25.13 -6.21
N TYR A 20 -5.14 24.49 -6.78
CA TYR A 20 -6.44 24.25 -6.16
C TYR A 20 -6.75 22.76 -5.98
N GLU A 21 -5.96 21.88 -6.58
CA GLU A 21 -6.15 20.43 -6.51
C GLU A 21 -4.89 19.74 -6.02
N LEU A 22 -5.06 18.78 -5.13
CA LEU A 22 -4.01 17.87 -4.68
C LEU A 22 -4.44 16.46 -5.06
N GLU A 23 -3.59 15.75 -5.77
CA GLU A 23 -3.67 14.32 -6.03
C GLU A 23 -2.36 13.68 -5.57
N GLN A 24 -2.42 12.66 -4.73
CA GLN A 24 -1.25 11.95 -4.26
C GLN A 24 -1.45 10.45 -4.43
N GLU A 25 -0.49 9.81 -5.05
CA GLU A 25 -0.40 8.36 -5.11
C GLU A 25 0.61 7.89 -4.06
N ASP A 26 0.22 6.96 -3.21
CA ASP A 26 1.09 6.30 -2.24
C ASP A 26 1.13 4.80 -2.53
N TYR A 27 2.26 4.18 -2.21
CA TYR A 27 2.50 2.76 -2.45
C TYR A 27 2.78 2.04 -1.14
N ILE A 28 2.23 0.84 -1.00
CA ILE A 28 2.54 -0.09 0.09
C ILE A 28 3.22 -1.31 -0.53
N ASP A 29 4.52 -1.43 -0.30
CA ASP A 29 5.37 -2.48 -0.85
C ASP A 29 5.52 -3.62 0.18
N VAL A 30 5.34 -4.86 -0.27
CA VAL A 30 5.76 -6.06 0.46
C VAL A 30 7.15 -6.40 -0.02
N VAL A 31 8.11 -6.37 0.89
CA VAL A 31 9.54 -6.53 0.59
C VAL A 31 10.05 -7.79 1.24
N ASP A 32 10.71 -8.64 0.46
CA ASP A 32 11.49 -9.77 0.98
C ASP A 32 12.62 -9.22 1.85
N ALA A 33 12.65 -9.64 3.12
CA ALA A 33 13.57 -9.12 4.12
C ALA A 33 15.00 -9.68 3.98
N GLU A 34 15.19 -10.76 3.22
CA GLU A 34 16.50 -11.38 2.98
C GLU A 34 17.18 -10.77 1.74
N THR A 35 16.42 -10.59 0.67
CA THR A 35 16.93 -10.08 -0.62
C THR A 35 16.74 -8.58 -0.79
N GLY A 36 15.77 -7.98 -0.09
CA GLY A 36 15.37 -6.58 -0.28
C GLY A 36 14.51 -6.35 -1.52
N GLU A 37 14.12 -7.40 -2.25
CA GLU A 37 13.30 -7.30 -3.45
C GLU A 37 11.82 -7.00 -3.09
N VAL A 38 11.17 -6.13 -3.87
CA VAL A 38 9.72 -5.89 -3.77
C VAL A 38 8.98 -7.05 -4.45
N VAL A 39 8.14 -7.76 -3.70
CA VAL A 39 7.39 -8.93 -4.18
C VAL A 39 5.92 -8.62 -4.49
N LEU A 40 5.36 -7.59 -3.86
CA LEU A 40 4.03 -7.04 -4.16
C LEU A 40 4.05 -5.53 -3.94
N THR A 41 3.27 -4.80 -4.74
CA THR A 41 3.02 -3.37 -4.58
C THR A 41 1.53 -3.11 -4.62
N PHE A 42 1.05 -2.31 -3.67
CA PHE A 42 -0.33 -1.87 -3.59
C PHE A 42 -0.40 -0.36 -3.69
N GLU A 43 -1.44 0.15 -4.35
CA GLU A 43 -1.63 1.58 -4.59
C GLU A 43 -2.73 2.15 -3.69
N SER A 44 -2.48 3.35 -3.17
CA SER A 44 -3.44 4.22 -2.49
C SER A 44 -3.50 5.55 -3.21
N GLN A 45 -4.69 6.15 -3.31
CA GLN A 45 -4.85 7.48 -3.88
C GLN A 45 -5.56 8.39 -2.90
N HIS A 46 -5.02 9.59 -2.77
CA HIS A 46 -5.55 10.66 -1.94
C HIS A 46 -5.83 11.86 -2.83
N ARG A 47 -7.02 12.46 -2.71
CA ARG A 47 -7.34 13.69 -3.41
C ARG A 47 -7.96 14.71 -2.47
N ALA A 48 -7.66 15.98 -2.69
CA ALA A 48 -8.27 17.11 -1.98
C ALA A 48 -8.38 18.31 -2.91
N SER A 49 -9.29 19.23 -2.59
CA SER A 49 -9.40 20.52 -3.28
C SER A 49 -9.32 21.68 -2.29
N LEU A 50 -8.83 22.83 -2.75
CA LEU A 50 -8.70 24.03 -1.92
C LEU A 50 -10.04 24.79 -1.90
N GLU A 51 -10.63 24.94 -0.73
CA GLU A 51 -11.87 25.67 -0.52
C GLU A 51 -11.69 26.68 0.61
N GLY A 52 -11.93 27.97 0.35
CA GLY A 52 -11.79 29.02 1.38
C GLY A 52 -10.37 29.14 1.95
N GLY A 53 -9.34 28.70 1.21
CA GLY A 53 -7.95 28.72 1.67
C GLY A 53 -7.56 27.52 2.54
N VAL A 54 -8.41 26.50 2.65
CA VAL A 54 -8.11 25.24 3.35
C VAL A 54 -8.31 24.04 2.42
N TRP A 55 -7.47 23.01 2.58
CA TRP A 55 -7.67 21.75 1.86
C TRP A 55 -8.92 21.04 2.40
N ALA A 56 -9.90 20.85 1.52
CA ALA A 56 -11.21 20.29 1.78
C ALA A 56 -11.50 19.14 0.79
N ASN A 57 -12.71 18.56 0.90
CA ASN A 57 -13.21 17.54 -0.03
C ASN A 57 -12.29 16.31 -0.18
N TRP A 58 -11.67 15.91 0.92
CA TRP A 58 -10.75 14.78 0.97
C TRP A 58 -11.45 13.49 0.52
N SER A 59 -10.86 12.82 -0.46
CA SER A 59 -11.28 11.50 -0.93
C SER A 59 -10.10 10.55 -0.97
N HIS A 60 -10.39 9.28 -0.68
CA HIS A 60 -9.40 8.22 -0.55
C HIS A 60 -9.90 7.00 -1.31
N THR A 61 -9.06 6.43 -2.17
CA THR A 61 -9.36 5.20 -2.91
C THR A 61 -8.17 4.25 -2.89
N GLY A 62 -8.40 2.98 -3.25
CA GLY A 62 -7.34 1.97 -3.25
C GLY A 62 -7.09 1.35 -1.86
N VAL A 63 -5.83 1.00 -1.59
CA VAL A 63 -5.42 0.28 -0.39
C VAL A 63 -5.15 1.24 0.76
N ARG A 64 -5.82 1.03 1.88
CA ARG A 64 -5.64 1.77 3.13
C ARG A 64 -4.49 1.22 3.97
N ARG A 65 -4.33 -0.10 3.98
CA ARG A 65 -3.36 -0.80 4.84
C ARG A 65 -3.11 -2.20 4.33
N VAL A 66 -1.90 -2.69 4.53
CA VAL A 66 -1.52 -4.09 4.34
C VAL A 66 -1.02 -4.65 5.66
N GLU A 67 -1.36 -5.89 5.99
CA GLU A 67 -0.84 -6.61 7.16
C GLU A 67 -0.31 -7.97 6.70
N LEU A 68 0.77 -8.46 7.31
CA LEU A 68 1.24 -9.82 7.06
C LEU A 68 0.23 -10.82 7.66
N GLY A 69 -0.12 -11.85 6.89
CA GLY A 69 -0.92 -12.96 7.38
C GLY A 69 -0.15 -13.81 8.41
N GLU A 70 -0.89 -14.50 9.27
CA GLU A 70 -0.31 -15.39 10.29
C GLU A 70 0.42 -16.60 9.66
N ASP A 71 0.06 -16.95 8.42
CA ASP A 71 0.70 -18.03 7.67
C ASP A 71 2.08 -17.66 7.11
N GLY A 72 2.49 -16.39 7.21
CA GLY A 72 3.76 -15.87 6.69
C GLY A 72 3.89 -15.88 5.17
N MET A 73 2.85 -16.30 4.45
CA MET A 73 2.84 -16.51 2.99
C MET A 73 1.70 -15.76 2.31
N SER A 74 0.97 -14.94 3.07
CA SER A 74 -0.11 -14.09 2.58
C SER A 74 -0.05 -12.71 3.23
N VAL A 75 -0.79 -11.78 2.64
CA VAL A 75 -1.07 -10.47 3.21
C VAL A 75 -2.58 -10.21 3.24
N ARG A 76 -3.03 -9.51 4.28
CA ARG A 76 -4.38 -8.98 4.42
C ARG A 76 -4.40 -7.54 3.92
N VAL A 77 -5.19 -7.28 2.88
CA VAL A 77 -5.27 -5.98 2.20
C VAL A 77 -6.58 -5.31 2.58
N PHE A 78 -6.49 -4.17 3.24
CA PHE A 78 -7.64 -3.36 3.64
C PHE A 78 -7.81 -2.24 2.62
N ARG A 79 -8.98 -2.14 1.99
CA ARG A 79 -9.29 -1.12 0.97
C ARG A 79 -10.27 -0.09 1.51
N TYR A 80 -10.17 1.15 1.03
CA TYR A 80 -11.20 2.14 1.31
C TYR A 80 -12.54 1.71 0.69
N GLY A 81 -13.63 1.81 1.46
CA GLY A 81 -14.98 1.45 1.00
C GLY A 81 -15.32 -0.04 1.10
N PHE A 82 -14.44 -0.88 1.65
CA PHE A 82 -14.68 -2.30 1.88
C PHE A 82 -14.52 -2.63 3.37
N ASP A 83 -15.48 -3.38 3.92
CA ASP A 83 -15.47 -3.75 5.34
C ASP A 83 -14.51 -4.92 5.64
N GLU A 84 -14.40 -5.86 4.70
CA GLU A 84 -13.59 -7.06 4.85
C GLU A 84 -12.24 -6.93 4.11
N PRO A 85 -11.14 -7.39 4.72
CA PRO A 85 -9.86 -7.43 4.04
C PRO A 85 -9.79 -8.58 3.03
N GLU A 86 -9.11 -8.33 1.92
CA GLU A 86 -8.77 -9.33 0.91
C GLU A 86 -7.50 -10.09 1.34
N ASN A 87 -7.49 -11.41 1.21
CA ASN A 87 -6.28 -12.21 1.42
C ASN A 87 -5.55 -12.43 0.09
N VAL A 88 -4.32 -11.92 -0.01
CA VAL A 88 -3.48 -12.04 -1.21
C VAL A 88 -2.28 -12.93 -0.90
N ARG A 89 -2.00 -13.91 -1.75
CA ARG A 89 -0.81 -14.78 -1.61
C ARG A 89 0.45 -14.01 -2.01
N ILE A 90 1.50 -14.16 -1.20
CA ILE A 90 2.83 -13.69 -1.59
C ILE A 90 3.39 -14.68 -2.60
N PRO A 91 3.82 -14.23 -3.80
CA PRO A 91 4.43 -15.12 -4.78
C PRO A 91 5.66 -15.80 -4.17
N THR A 92 5.74 -17.13 -4.26
CA THR A 92 6.98 -17.84 -3.97
C THR A 92 7.98 -17.52 -5.07
N GLN A 93 9.16 -17.00 -4.72
CA GLN A 93 10.25 -16.93 -5.68
C GLN A 93 10.55 -18.35 -6.19
N PRO A 94 10.75 -18.57 -7.50
CA PRO A 94 11.23 -19.85 -7.98
C PRO A 94 12.60 -20.14 -7.35
N ASP A 95 12.81 -21.36 -6.87
CA ASP A 95 14.10 -21.81 -6.34
C ASP A 95 15.21 -21.44 -7.35
N ARG A 96 16.06 -20.48 -6.97
CA ARG A 96 17.29 -20.21 -7.71
C ARG A 96 18.23 -21.38 -7.41
N SER A 97 18.30 -22.32 -8.35
CA SER A 97 19.19 -23.48 -8.35
C SER A 97 20.63 -23.10 -8.68
#